data_AF-A0A7Y6DMN9-F1
#
_entry.id   AF-A0A7Y6DMN9-F1
#
_cell.length_a   1.000
_cell.length_b   1.000
_cell.length_c   1.000
_cell.angle_alpha   90.00
_cell.angle_beta   90.00
_cell.angle_gamma   90.00
#
_symmetry.space_group_name_H-M   'P 1'
#
loop_
_entity.id
_entity.type
_entity.pdbx_description
1 polymer ?
#
loop_
_entity_poly.entity_id
_entity_poly.type
_entity_poly.pdbx_seq_one_letter_code
_entity_poly.pdbx_strand_id
1 'polypeptide(L)'
;MSDSDITNDAGDDVLGARGEDDTNPASKDPSEWVTGDEPMTSSQRSYLDTLAREAGEELPGDLTKAQASEHIDRLQQKTGRGQG
;
A
#
# COMPACT_ATOMS: atom_id res chain seq x y z
N MET A 1 11.54 -30.86 -61.78
CA MET A 1 10.97 -29.51 -61.87
C MET A 1 9.77 -29.48 -60.94
N SER A 2 9.61 -28.35 -60.24
CA SER A 2 8.79 -28.08 -59.05
C SER A 2 9.33 -28.57 -57.72
N ASP A 3 9.38 -27.73 -56.69
CA ASP A 3 9.58 -26.28 -56.55
C ASP A 3 9.97 -26.16 -55.08
N SER A 4 11.00 -25.36 -54.80
CA SER A 4 11.42 -25.01 -53.46
C SER A 4 10.29 -24.29 -52.74
N ASP A 5 10.00 -24.64 -51.49
CA ASP A 5 9.60 -23.65 -50.49
C ASP A 5 9.81 -24.24 -49.09
N ILE A 6 11.02 -24.01 -48.57
CA ILE A 6 11.31 -24.10 -47.14
C ILE A 6 10.61 -22.89 -46.51
N THR A 7 9.40 -23.08 -45.97
CA THR A 7 8.79 -22.10 -45.08
C THR A 7 9.38 -22.30 -43.69
N ASN A 8 10.56 -21.71 -43.51
CA ASN A 8 11.10 -21.39 -42.19
C ASN A 8 10.24 -20.26 -41.61
N ASP A 9 9.13 -20.62 -40.96
CA ASP A 9 8.26 -19.68 -40.27
C ASP A 9 8.95 -19.17 -39.00
N ALA A 10 9.31 -17.89 -39.06
CA ALA A 10 9.72 -17.07 -37.94
C ALA A 10 8.63 -17.17 -36.86
N GLY A 11 8.96 -17.43 -35.61
CA GLY A 11 9.56 -16.40 -34.76
C GLY A 11 8.44 -15.60 -34.11
N ASP A 12 7.96 -16.07 -32.96
CA ASP A 12 7.42 -15.21 -31.89
C ASP A 12 7.29 -16.06 -30.60
N ASP A 13 8.43 -16.43 -30.00
CA ASP A 13 8.48 -16.90 -28.61
C ASP A 13 8.38 -15.66 -27.69
N VAL A 14 7.25 -14.94 -27.81
CA VAL A 14 6.92 -13.83 -26.92
C VAL A 14 6.36 -14.40 -25.63
N LEU A 15 7.17 -14.29 -24.57
CA LEU A 15 6.69 -14.42 -23.20
C LEU A 15 5.70 -13.28 -22.93
N GLY A 16 4.41 -13.60 -22.96
CA GLY A 16 3.36 -12.59 -22.73
C GLY A 16 1.98 -12.88 -23.32
N ALA A 17 1.77 -14.05 -23.94
CA ALA A 17 0.44 -14.47 -24.39
C ALA A 17 -0.44 -14.95 -23.21
N ARG A 18 -0.88 -13.94 -22.44
CA ARG A 18 -2.17 -13.77 -21.75
C ARG A 18 -2.99 -15.03 -21.43
N GLY A 19 -3.22 -15.19 -20.13
CA GLY A 19 -4.58 -15.40 -19.61
C GLY A 19 -4.83 -16.73 -18.93
N GLU A 20 -4.38 -16.86 -17.67
CA GLU A 20 -5.04 -17.77 -16.74
C GLU A 20 -5.30 -17.01 -15.44
N ASP A 21 -6.56 -16.95 -15.12
CA ASP A 21 -7.19 -16.14 -14.10
C ASP A 21 -6.77 -16.49 -12.67
N ASP A 22 -7.07 -15.53 -11.79
CA ASP A 22 -7.51 -15.76 -10.41
C ASP A 22 -6.49 -15.80 -9.26
N THR A 23 -5.32 -15.18 -9.40
CA THR A 23 -4.51 -14.85 -8.19
C THR A 23 -3.60 -13.64 -8.34
N ASN A 24 -4.02 -12.61 -9.09
CA ASN A 24 -3.25 -11.37 -9.15
C ASN A 24 -3.76 -10.36 -8.10
N PRO A 25 -3.11 -10.20 -6.93
CA PRO A 25 -3.45 -9.12 -6.01
C PRO A 25 -3.23 -7.72 -6.61
N ALA A 26 -2.57 -7.60 -7.77
CA ALA A 26 -2.29 -6.34 -8.43
C ALA A 26 -3.47 -5.72 -9.21
N SER A 27 -4.61 -6.39 -9.29
CA SER A 27 -5.83 -5.84 -9.93
C SER A 27 -6.90 -5.38 -8.94
N LYS A 28 -6.64 -5.49 -7.63
CA LYS A 28 -7.48 -4.81 -6.64
C LYS A 28 -7.23 -3.31 -6.76
N ASP A 29 -8.30 -2.54 -6.89
CA ASP A 29 -8.26 -1.10 -6.79
C ASP A 29 -7.48 -0.73 -5.51
N PRO A 30 -6.44 0.13 -5.56
CA PRO A 30 -5.68 0.51 -4.38
C PRO A 30 -6.56 1.06 -3.25
N SER A 31 -7.75 1.54 -3.58
CA SER A 31 -8.78 1.97 -2.62
C SER A 31 -9.47 0.82 -1.87
N GLU A 32 -9.47 -0.40 -2.41
CA GLU A 32 -9.96 -1.63 -1.75
C GLU A 32 -8.92 -2.24 -0.79
N TRP A 33 -7.70 -1.70 -0.75
CA TRP A 33 -6.73 -2.06 0.28
C TRP A 33 -7.07 -1.28 1.55
N VAL A 34 -8.12 -1.72 2.25
CA VAL A 34 -8.68 -1.17 3.49
C VAL A 34 -7.74 -1.29 4.71
N THR A 35 -6.42 -1.27 4.50
CA THR A 35 -5.43 -1.26 5.58
C THR A 35 -5.54 -0.06 6.52
N GLY A 36 -6.42 0.90 6.19
CA GLY A 36 -6.73 2.08 6.99
C GLY A 36 -7.88 1.96 7.98
N ASP A 37 -8.89 1.11 7.76
CA ASP A 37 -10.08 1.01 8.66
C ASP A 37 -9.93 -0.04 9.77
N GLU A 38 -8.79 -0.74 9.81
CA GLU A 38 -8.42 -1.59 10.93
C GLU A 38 -8.32 -0.75 12.22
N PRO A 39 -8.61 -1.30 13.41
CA PRO A 39 -8.33 -0.62 14.66
C PRO A 39 -6.82 -0.29 14.75
N MET A 40 -6.47 0.85 15.35
CA MET A 40 -5.06 1.19 15.51
C MET A 40 -4.30 0.10 16.28
N THR A 41 -3.05 -0.12 15.89
CA THR A 41 -2.18 -1.06 16.59
C THR A 41 -1.79 -0.52 17.97
N SER A 42 -1.43 -1.42 18.90
CA SER A 42 -0.92 -1.02 20.22
C SER A 42 0.31 -0.11 20.14
N SER A 43 1.18 -0.34 19.15
CA SER A 43 2.35 0.50 18.86
C SER A 43 1.94 1.92 18.46
N GLN A 44 0.99 2.06 17.53
CA GLN A 44 0.47 3.37 17.15
C GLN A 44 -0.19 4.08 18.33
N ARG A 45 -0.97 3.37 19.16
CA ARG A 45 -1.62 3.93 20.35
C ARG A 45 -0.62 4.51 21.35
N SER A 46 0.42 3.74 21.69
CA SER A 46 1.46 4.17 22.64
C SER A 46 2.21 5.40 22.13
N TYR A 47 2.49 5.43 20.84
CA TYR A 47 3.18 6.54 20.21
C TYR A 47 2.30 7.81 20.14
N LEU A 48 1.02 7.65 19.79
CA LEU A 48 0.04 8.73 19.86
C LEU A 48 -0.11 9.29 21.27
N ASP A 49 -0.19 8.45 22.31
CA ASP A 49 -0.28 8.93 23.71
C ASP A 49 0.88 9.86 24.06
N THR A 50 2.10 9.47 23.68
CA THR A 50 3.30 10.28 23.91
C THR A 50 3.20 11.62 23.17
N LEU A 51 2.87 11.58 21.89
CA LEU A 51 2.76 12.78 21.06
C LEU A 51 1.63 13.72 21.50
N ALA A 52 0.49 13.17 21.89
CA ALA A 52 -0.67 13.90 22.35
C ALA A 52 -0.36 14.63 23.67
N ARG A 53 0.30 13.95 24.62
CA ARG A 53 0.74 14.54 25.89
C ARG A 53 1.72 15.69 25.70
N GLU A 54 2.64 15.58 24.75
CA GLU A 54 3.60 16.65 24.46
C GLU A 54 2.99 17.82 23.70
N ALA A 55 2.06 17.53 22.81
CA ALA A 55 1.28 18.54 22.10
C ALA A 55 0.21 19.22 23.00
N GLY A 56 -0.03 18.67 24.20
CA GLY A 56 -1.10 19.10 25.11
C GLY A 56 -2.50 18.86 24.54
N GLU A 57 -2.68 17.80 23.74
CA GLU A 57 -3.94 17.45 23.09
C GLU A 57 -4.48 16.11 23.60
N GLU A 58 -5.80 15.93 23.54
CA GLU A 58 -6.46 14.65 23.78
C GLU A 58 -6.98 14.09 22.45
N LEU A 59 -6.76 12.79 22.22
CA LEU A 59 -7.22 12.10 21.02
C LEU A 59 -8.14 10.93 21.39
N PRO A 60 -9.07 10.56 20.48
CA PRO A 60 -9.90 9.38 20.67
C PRO A 60 -9.07 8.10 20.79
N GLY A 61 -9.50 7.18 21.65
CA GLY A 61 -8.81 5.90 21.87
C GLY A 61 -9.26 4.78 20.92
N ASP A 62 -10.21 5.06 20.05
CA ASP A 62 -10.88 4.15 19.11
C ASP A 62 -10.54 4.47 17.65
N LEU A 63 -9.48 5.25 17.42
CA LEU A 63 -9.02 5.59 16.07
C LEU A 63 -8.65 4.33 15.28
N THR A 64 -8.91 4.39 13.98
CA THR A 64 -8.41 3.40 13.04
C THR A 64 -6.90 3.57 12.83
N LYS A 65 -6.27 2.57 12.22
CA LYS A 65 -4.85 2.59 11.88
C LYS A 65 -4.50 3.73 10.93
N ALA A 66 -5.36 4.06 9.95
CA ALA A 66 -5.15 5.22 9.08
C ALA A 66 -5.24 6.53 9.87
N GLN A 67 -6.33 6.71 10.63
CA GLN A 67 -6.50 7.91 11.45
C GLN A 67 -5.35 8.09 12.45
N ALA A 68 -4.88 6.99 13.04
CA ALA A 68 -3.77 7.00 13.96
C ALA A 68 -2.48 7.48 13.28
N SER A 69 -2.17 6.98 12.07
CA SER A 69 -1.02 7.44 11.29
C SER A 69 -1.12 8.93 10.92
N GLU A 70 -2.30 9.41 10.50
CA GLU A 70 -2.51 10.83 10.19
C GLU A 70 -2.30 11.74 11.43
N HIS A 71 -2.82 11.33 12.58
CA HIS A 71 -2.63 12.04 13.83
C HIS A 71 -1.17 12.02 14.28
N ILE A 72 -0.45 10.91 14.08
CA ILE A 72 0.99 10.80 14.35
C ILE A 72 1.75 11.85 13.55
N ASP A 73 1.54 11.93 12.23
CA ASP A 73 2.27 12.85 11.36
C ASP A 73 2.01 14.31 11.75
N ARG A 74 0.73 14.65 11.98
CA ARG A 74 0.33 15.99 12.43
C ARG A 74 0.97 16.36 13.76
N LEU A 75 0.95 15.45 14.73
CA LEU A 75 1.51 15.71 16.05
C LEU A 75 3.03 15.76 16.03
N GLN A 76 3.71 14.89 15.28
CA GLN A 76 5.16 14.96 15.10
C GLN A 76 5.61 16.31 14.53
N GLN A 77 4.87 16.85 13.56
CA GLN A 77 5.14 18.18 13.01
C GLN A 77 4.93 19.26 14.07
N LYS A 78 3.83 19.17 14.86
CA LYS A 78 3.52 20.12 15.93
C LYS A 78 4.55 20.10 17.07
N THR A 79 5.05 18.93 17.44
CA THR A 79 6.06 18.76 18.50
C THR A 79 7.50 18.93 17.99
N GLY A 80 7.70 19.21 16.70
CA GLY A 80 9.03 19.44 16.12
C GLY A 80 9.91 18.18 15.97
N ARG A 81 9.30 17.00 15.83
CA ARG A 81 10.01 15.70 15.72
C ARG A 81 10.21 15.18 14.30
N GLY A 82 9.40 15.64 13.35
CA GLY A 82 9.42 15.18 11.96
C GLY A 82 10.53 15.79 11.08
N GLN A 83 11.59 16.35 11.67
CA GLN A 83 12.72 16.95 10.96
C GLN A 83 13.99 16.16 11.30
N GLY A 84 14.31 15.16 10.48
CA GLY A 84 15.51 14.33 10.60
C GLY A 84 15.87 13.71 9.27
#